data_AF-A0A953EPR1-F1
#
_entry.id   AF-A0A953EPR1-F1
#
_cell.length_a   1.000
_cell.length_b   1.000
_cell.length_c   1.000
_cell.angle_alpha   90.00
_cell.angle_beta   90.00
_cell.angle_gamma   90.00
#
_symmetry.space_group_name_H-M   'P 1'
#
loop_
_entity.id
_entity.type
_entity.pdbx_description
1 polymer ?
#
loop_
_entity_poly.entity_id
_entity_poly.type
_entity_poly.pdbx_seq_one_letter_code
_entity_poly.pdbx_strand_id
1 'polypeptide(L)'
;MDSIDVLRADAEQVRAALAETEAQRHAAESELAASRAVVEASAVAVAKAERAERAAADRAAVIDGQVREAAIGAFLGAGHSLPIGVLAMDDTQDAAWHTTVLQYRADERAALLSRQQAAREKLDAERRARVAAAQEATAAEQRAQRRVDDLVRLSNDQTALVAKVDDRLDAALAESAALAALDQQAAADLARKEQELATAAALSVTSPAPAPSSSTPARSATRAPVSSTTSPPTTLPPAPLPPSTTAAPVTTVPAGPIVVPSPPEIASVGGFLVAGSIAGQTARLLEASAGAGLSLGGSAYRDVNTQVDLRRQHCGPTEFDIWLKPASQCSPPTAIPGRSMHEKGLAIDFTCAGVLIRDRASPCFVWLAANAAS
;
A
#
# COMPACT_ATOMS: atom_id res chain seq x y z
N MET A 1 -3.06 15.19 9.24
CA MET A 1 -3.24 13.91 9.92
C MET A 1 -2.07 13.79 10.87
N ASP A 2 -2.31 13.91 12.17
CA ASP A 2 -1.25 13.77 13.16
C ASP A 2 -0.76 12.33 13.14
N SER A 3 0.48 12.15 12.67
CA SER A 3 1.15 10.85 12.68
C SER A 3 1.24 10.38 14.12
N ILE A 4 0.49 9.34 14.48
CA ILE A 4 0.59 8.75 15.82
C ILE A 4 2.02 8.22 16.03
N ASP A 5 2.63 8.59 17.16
CA ASP A 5 3.93 8.06 17.55
C ASP A 5 3.74 6.67 18.14
N VAL A 6 3.84 5.64 17.29
CA VAL A 6 3.64 4.23 17.64
C VAL A 6 4.55 3.78 18.78
N LEU A 7 5.70 4.44 18.97
CA LEU A 7 6.66 4.12 20.03
C LEU A 7 6.22 4.65 21.40
N ARG A 8 5.40 5.70 21.44
CA ARG A 8 4.90 6.31 22.68
C ARG A 8 3.44 6.00 22.98
N ALA A 9 2.66 5.64 21.96
CA ALA A 9 1.24 5.36 22.10
C ALA A 9 0.98 4.06 22.88
N ASP A 10 -0.10 4.03 23.66
CA ASP A 10 -0.54 2.78 24.30
C ASP A 10 -1.20 1.81 23.29
N ALA A 11 -1.47 0.58 23.73
CA ALA A 11 -2.02 -0.45 22.86
C ALA A 11 -3.48 -0.19 22.42
N GLU A 12 -4.22 0.65 23.13
CA GLU A 12 -5.58 1.05 22.76
C GLU A 12 -5.53 2.13 21.67
N GLN A 13 -4.66 3.12 21.84
CA GLN A 13 -4.38 4.17 20.86
C GLN A 13 -3.91 3.61 19.51
N VAL A 14 -3.01 2.61 19.51
CA VAL A 14 -2.56 1.95 18.27
C VAL A 14 -3.71 1.18 17.60
N ARG A 15 -4.55 0.47 18.36
CA ARG A 15 -5.72 -0.23 17.81
C ARG A 15 -6.74 0.74 17.23
N ALA A 16 -7.00 1.85 17.92
CA ALA A 16 -7.87 2.91 17.42
C ALA A 16 -7.33 3.53 16.13
N ALA A 17 -6.03 3.80 16.05
CA ALA A 17 -5.39 4.33 14.84
C ALA A 17 -5.48 3.37 13.64
N LEU A 18 -5.27 2.07 13.86
CA LEU A 18 -5.44 1.04 12.83
C LEU A 18 -6.89 0.95 12.35
N ALA A 19 -7.86 0.97 13.26
CA ALA A 19 -9.28 0.95 12.91
C ALA A 19 -9.71 2.20 12.13
N GLU A 20 -9.19 3.37 12.50
CA GLU A 20 -9.45 4.63 11.79
C GLU A 20 -8.85 4.61 10.38
N THR A 21 -7.61 4.15 10.22
CA THR A 21 -6.98 4.04 8.89
C THR A 21 -7.74 3.07 7.99
N GLU A 22 -8.22 1.96 8.56
CA GLU A 22 -9.04 0.99 7.83
C GLU A 22 -10.40 1.56 7.43
N ALA A 23 -11.05 2.32 8.30
CA ALA A 23 -12.30 3.01 8.00
C ALA A 23 -12.11 4.06 6.88
N GLN A 24 -11.01 4.82 6.93
CA GLN A 24 -10.66 5.78 5.88
C GLN A 24 -10.41 5.10 4.54
N ARG A 25 -9.71 3.95 4.52
CA ARG A 25 -9.49 3.16 3.31
C ARG A 25 -10.81 2.69 2.70
N HIS A 26 -11.70 2.14 3.52
CA HIS A 26 -13.03 1.71 3.05
C HIS A 26 -13.87 2.87 2.51
N ALA A 27 -13.83 4.04 3.17
CA ALA A 27 -14.48 5.24 2.66
C ALA A 27 -13.89 5.68 1.30
N ALA A 28 -12.56 5.70 1.18
CA ALA A 28 -11.87 6.04 -0.06
C ALA A 28 -12.18 5.07 -1.21
N GLU A 29 -12.30 3.77 -0.94
CA GLU A 29 -12.72 2.76 -1.92
C GLU A 29 -14.14 3.00 -2.42
N SER A 30 -15.06 3.31 -1.51
CA SER A 30 -16.44 3.70 -1.84
C SER A 30 -16.47 4.96 -2.72
N GLU A 31 -15.68 5.98 -2.38
CA GLU A 31 -15.57 7.21 -3.19
C GLU A 31 -14.97 6.94 -4.57
N LEU A 32 -13.97 6.05 -4.68
CA LEU A 32 -13.40 5.64 -5.96
C LEU A 32 -14.43 4.90 -6.81
N ALA A 33 -15.22 4.00 -6.22
CA ALA A 33 -16.30 3.31 -6.92
C ALA A 33 -17.34 4.30 -7.47
N ALA A 34 -17.75 5.28 -6.65
CA ALA A 34 -18.64 6.36 -7.08
C ALA A 34 -18.02 7.19 -8.21
N SER A 35 -16.73 7.53 -8.12
CA SER A 35 -16.04 8.29 -9.17
C SER A 35 -15.93 7.50 -10.49
N ARG A 36 -15.74 6.17 -10.44
CA ARG A 36 -15.74 5.30 -11.62
C ARG A 36 -17.11 5.28 -12.29
N ALA A 37 -18.19 5.19 -11.51
CA ALA A 37 -19.55 5.28 -12.05
C ALA A 37 -19.80 6.62 -12.76
N VAL A 38 -19.26 7.73 -12.24
CA VAL A 38 -19.33 9.04 -12.91
C VAL A 38 -18.55 9.06 -14.23
N VAL A 39 -17.37 8.42 -14.30
CA VAL A 39 -16.59 8.29 -15.56
C VAL A 39 -17.41 7.52 -16.60
N GLU A 40 -18.00 6.39 -16.22
CA GLU A 40 -18.86 5.59 -17.11
C GLU A 40 -20.07 6.39 -17.62
N ALA A 41 -20.76 7.09 -16.71
CA ALA A 41 -21.88 7.95 -17.08
C ALA A 41 -21.46 9.09 -18.02
N SER A 42 -20.28 9.67 -17.80
CA SER A 42 -19.73 10.73 -18.65
C SER A 42 -19.37 10.21 -20.04
N ALA A 43 -18.81 9.00 -20.15
CA ALA A 43 -18.54 8.35 -21.44
C ALA A 43 -19.83 8.09 -22.23
N VAL A 44 -20.91 7.67 -21.55
CA VAL A 44 -22.24 7.52 -22.17
C VAL A 44 -22.78 8.88 -22.65
N ALA A 45 -22.60 9.94 -21.86
CA ALA A 45 -23.01 11.30 -22.23
C ALA A 45 -22.26 11.80 -23.48
N VAL A 46 -20.95 11.58 -23.58
CA VAL A 46 -20.15 11.90 -24.77
C VAL A 46 -20.69 11.16 -25.99
N ALA A 47 -20.90 9.84 -25.89
CA ALA A 47 -21.42 9.05 -27.00
C ALA A 47 -22.82 9.52 -27.44
N LYS A 48 -23.67 9.95 -26.50
CA LYS A 48 -24.97 10.55 -26.81
C LYS A 48 -24.82 11.89 -27.54
N ALA A 49 -23.94 12.76 -27.08
CA ALA A 49 -23.67 14.05 -27.70
C ALA A 49 -23.10 13.89 -29.13
N GLU A 50 -22.21 12.93 -29.35
CA GLU A 50 -21.70 12.61 -30.69
C GLU A 50 -22.79 12.14 -31.65
N ARG A 51 -23.74 11.30 -31.18
CA ARG A 51 -24.88 10.88 -32.01
C ARG A 51 -25.79 12.05 -32.33
N ALA A 52 -26.02 12.96 -31.37
CA ALA A 52 -26.82 14.16 -31.58
C ALA A 52 -26.16 15.13 -32.58
N GLU A 53 -24.84 15.34 -32.48
CA GLU A 53 -24.07 16.13 -33.45
C GLU A 53 -24.17 15.54 -34.86
N ARG A 54 -23.95 14.23 -35.02
CA ARG A 54 -24.08 13.56 -36.33
C ARG A 54 -25.48 13.75 -36.92
N ALA A 55 -26.52 13.49 -36.13
CA ALA A 55 -27.89 13.69 -36.58
C ALA A 55 -28.21 15.15 -36.94
N ALA A 56 -27.62 16.13 -36.25
CA ALA A 56 -27.76 17.53 -36.61
C ALA A 56 -26.98 17.89 -37.88
N ALA A 57 -25.79 17.31 -38.07
CA ALA A 57 -24.97 17.50 -39.27
C ALA A 57 -25.66 16.93 -40.51
N ASP A 58 -26.24 15.73 -40.42
CA ASP A 58 -26.98 15.10 -41.51
C ASP A 58 -28.20 15.94 -41.91
N ARG A 59 -28.97 16.44 -40.94
CA ARG A 59 -30.10 17.35 -41.19
C ARG A 59 -29.66 18.65 -41.86
N ALA A 60 -28.57 19.26 -41.38
CA ALA A 60 -28.04 20.48 -41.98
C ALA A 60 -27.57 20.23 -43.42
N ALA A 61 -26.92 19.10 -43.69
CA ALA A 61 -26.47 18.72 -45.04
C ALA A 61 -27.64 18.51 -46.01
N VAL A 62 -28.73 17.85 -45.57
CA VAL A 62 -29.94 17.66 -46.37
C VAL A 62 -30.57 19.01 -46.72
N ILE A 63 -30.73 19.91 -45.75
CA ILE A 63 -31.33 21.23 -45.99
C ILE A 63 -30.42 22.11 -46.85
N ASP A 64 -29.10 22.06 -46.65
CA ASP A 64 -28.13 22.74 -47.52
C ASP A 64 -28.21 22.25 -48.97
N GLY A 65 -28.46 20.96 -49.18
CA GLY A 65 -28.76 20.37 -50.49
C GLY A 65 -30.03 20.95 -51.12
N GLN A 66 -31.12 21.02 -50.36
CA GLN A 66 -32.40 21.61 -50.81
C GLN A 66 -32.24 23.09 -51.18
N VAL A 67 -31.52 23.88 -50.38
CA VAL A 67 -31.24 25.28 -50.70
C VAL A 67 -30.43 25.42 -51.98
N ARG A 68 -29.44 24.54 -52.19
CA ARG A 68 -28.63 24.52 -53.42
C ARG A 68 -29.49 24.20 -54.64
N GLU A 69 -30.35 23.18 -54.57
CA GLU A 69 -31.27 22.86 -55.66
C GLU A 69 -32.25 24.00 -55.94
N ALA A 70 -32.82 24.61 -54.90
CA ALA A 70 -33.72 25.75 -55.04
C ALA A 70 -33.01 26.96 -55.69
N ALA A 71 -31.74 27.19 -55.36
CA ALA A 71 -30.92 28.25 -55.96
C ALA A 71 -30.60 27.96 -57.44
N ILE A 72 -30.24 26.71 -57.78
CA ILE A 72 -30.04 26.28 -59.17
C ILE A 72 -31.33 26.43 -59.97
N GLY A 73 -32.46 25.97 -59.43
CA GLY A 73 -33.77 26.09 -60.05
C GLY A 73 -34.20 27.55 -60.26
N ALA A 74 -33.89 28.44 -59.31
CA ALA A 74 -34.11 29.87 -59.47
C ALA A 74 -33.24 30.47 -60.59
N PHE A 75 -31.97 30.09 -60.67
CA PHE A 75 -31.02 30.56 -61.68
C PHE A 75 -31.37 30.07 -63.10
N LEU A 76 -31.67 28.78 -63.26
CA LEU A 76 -32.04 28.20 -64.55
C LEU A 76 -33.45 28.61 -65.00
N GLY A 77 -34.41 28.70 -64.06
CA GLY A 77 -35.77 29.14 -64.32
C GLY A 77 -35.89 30.61 -64.71
N ALA A 78 -34.94 31.46 -64.27
CA ALA A 78 -34.85 32.85 -64.73
C ALA A 78 -34.48 32.98 -66.23
N GLY A 79 -33.98 31.91 -66.86
CA GLY A 79 -33.65 31.88 -68.29
C GLY A 79 -34.85 31.64 -69.23
N HIS A 80 -36.00 31.17 -68.71
CA HIS A 80 -37.22 30.98 -69.48
C HIS A 80 -38.30 31.89 -68.89
N SER A 81 -38.53 33.03 -69.54
CA SER A 81 -39.50 34.09 -69.19
C SER A 81 -39.26 34.85 -67.88
N LEU A 82 -38.34 35.83 -67.93
CA LEU A 82 -38.48 37.05 -67.13
C LEU A 82 -39.87 37.70 -67.38
N PRO A 83 -40.41 38.49 -66.43
CA PRO A 83 -41.81 38.91 -66.38
C PRO A 83 -42.18 40.03 -67.38
N ILE A 84 -41.59 40.02 -68.59
CA ILE A 84 -42.19 40.73 -69.73
C ILE A 84 -43.56 40.11 -70.07
N GLY A 85 -43.75 38.82 -69.79
CA GLY A 85 -45.04 38.15 -69.97
C GLY A 85 -46.16 38.70 -69.08
N VAL A 86 -45.87 39.04 -67.81
CA VAL A 86 -46.85 39.61 -66.85
C VAL A 86 -47.32 41.01 -67.27
N LEU A 87 -46.43 41.77 -67.92
CA LEU A 87 -46.77 43.09 -68.50
C LEU A 87 -47.50 42.98 -69.86
N ALA A 88 -47.53 41.79 -70.45
CA ALA A 88 -48.12 41.51 -71.76
C ALA A 88 -49.37 40.61 -71.68
N MET A 89 -49.93 40.38 -70.48
CA MET A 89 -51.17 39.61 -70.32
C MET A 89 -52.39 40.53 -70.46
N ASP A 90 -53.25 40.20 -71.42
CA ASP A 90 -54.51 40.93 -71.67
C ASP A 90 -55.62 40.56 -70.66
N ASP A 91 -55.43 39.54 -69.81
CA ASP A 91 -56.38 39.09 -68.79
C ASP A 91 -55.91 39.40 -67.35
N THR A 92 -56.72 40.18 -66.64
CA THR A 92 -56.54 40.54 -65.23
C THR A 92 -56.58 39.33 -64.27
N GLN A 93 -57.30 38.25 -64.61
CA GLN A 93 -57.39 37.05 -63.77
C GLN A 93 -56.08 36.24 -63.82
N ASP A 94 -55.48 36.10 -65.00
CA ASP A 94 -54.20 35.42 -65.18
C ASP A 94 -53.05 36.17 -64.49
N ALA A 95 -53.03 37.50 -64.59
CA ALA A 95 -52.03 38.33 -63.90
C ALA A 95 -52.13 38.19 -62.36
N ALA A 96 -53.35 38.12 -61.81
CA ALA A 96 -53.58 37.90 -60.39
C ALA A 96 -53.09 36.51 -59.94
N TRP A 97 -53.43 35.46 -60.69
CA TRP A 97 -52.98 34.09 -60.40
C TRP A 97 -51.46 33.96 -60.45
N HIS A 98 -50.81 34.52 -61.48
CA HIS A 98 -49.36 34.53 -61.60
C HIS A 98 -48.68 35.23 -60.42
N THR A 99 -49.23 36.35 -59.96
CA THR A 99 -48.72 37.08 -58.80
C THR A 99 -48.82 36.26 -57.51
N THR A 100 -49.96 35.59 -57.28
CA THR A 100 -50.15 34.69 -56.12
C THR A 100 -49.16 33.51 -56.15
N VAL A 101 -48.93 32.90 -57.31
CA VAL A 101 -47.95 31.80 -57.45
C VAL A 101 -46.52 32.27 -57.15
N LEU A 102 -46.15 33.47 -57.59
CA LEU A 102 -44.83 34.04 -57.29
C LEU A 102 -44.65 34.34 -55.80
N GLN A 103 -45.69 34.87 -55.13
CA GLN A 103 -45.69 35.08 -53.69
C GLN A 103 -45.52 33.77 -52.93
N TYR A 104 -46.32 32.75 -53.25
CA TYR A 104 -46.20 31.42 -52.62
C TYR A 104 -44.80 30.82 -52.76
N ARG A 105 -44.19 30.92 -53.95
CA ARG A 105 -42.80 30.47 -54.20
C ARG A 105 -41.77 31.28 -53.42
N ALA A 106 -41.99 32.59 -53.24
CA ALA A 106 -41.11 33.43 -52.44
C ALA A 106 -41.18 33.04 -50.96
N ASP A 107 -42.39 32.79 -50.43
CA ASP A 107 -42.62 32.36 -49.06
C ASP A 107 -42.00 30.98 -48.79
N GLU A 108 -42.15 30.03 -49.72
CA GLU A 108 -41.55 28.69 -49.61
C GLU A 108 -40.01 28.75 -49.54
N ARG A 109 -39.39 29.63 -50.35
CA ARG A 109 -37.94 29.86 -50.33
C ARG A 109 -37.49 30.54 -49.05
N ALA A 110 -38.24 31.55 -48.57
CA ALA A 110 -37.96 32.19 -47.30
C ALA A 110 -38.01 31.18 -46.14
N ALA A 111 -39.03 30.33 -46.10
CA ALA A 111 -39.16 29.26 -45.11
C ALA A 111 -38.03 28.23 -45.19
N LEU A 112 -37.53 27.92 -46.40
CA LEU A 112 -36.38 27.03 -46.58
C LEU A 112 -35.09 27.64 -46.01
N LEU A 113 -34.83 28.93 -46.26
CA LEU A 113 -33.68 29.64 -45.69
C LEU A 113 -33.75 29.74 -44.17
N SER A 114 -34.93 30.00 -43.60
CA SER A 114 -35.11 29.98 -42.14
C SER A 114 -34.84 28.60 -41.54
N ARG A 115 -35.30 27.53 -42.19
CA ARG A 115 -34.98 26.14 -41.78
C ARG A 115 -33.48 25.84 -41.88
N GLN A 116 -32.80 26.34 -42.91
CA GLN A 116 -31.35 26.19 -43.06
C GLN A 116 -30.60 26.85 -41.90
N GLN A 117 -30.94 28.10 -41.59
CA GLN A 117 -30.34 28.82 -40.48
C GLN A 117 -30.56 28.06 -39.15
N ALA A 118 -31.80 27.67 -38.86
CA ALA A 118 -32.11 26.91 -37.65
C ALA A 118 -31.36 25.57 -37.56
N ALA A 119 -31.16 24.87 -38.70
CA ALA A 119 -30.41 23.63 -38.74
C ALA A 119 -28.91 23.84 -38.45
N ARG A 120 -28.33 24.92 -38.97
CA ARG A 120 -26.92 25.29 -38.71
C ARG A 120 -26.70 25.70 -37.26
N GLU A 121 -27.59 26.54 -36.71
CA GLU A 121 -27.56 26.92 -35.30
C GLU A 121 -27.69 25.71 -34.38
N LYS A 122 -28.55 24.76 -34.73
CA LYS A 122 -28.69 23.48 -34.01
C LYS A 122 -27.41 22.65 -34.09
N LEU A 123 -26.79 22.51 -35.26
CA LEU A 123 -25.51 21.81 -35.40
C LEU A 123 -24.41 22.45 -34.52
N ASP A 124 -24.30 23.77 -34.53
CA ASP A 124 -23.30 24.45 -33.70
C ASP A 124 -23.58 24.31 -32.20
N ALA A 125 -24.85 24.28 -31.80
CA ALA A 125 -25.24 23.97 -30.43
C ALA A 125 -24.85 22.53 -30.02
N GLU A 126 -25.11 21.54 -30.88
CA GLU A 126 -24.72 20.15 -30.62
C GLU A 126 -23.19 19.96 -30.58
N ARG A 127 -22.44 20.66 -31.44
CA ARG A 127 -20.97 20.69 -31.39
C ARG A 127 -20.44 21.21 -30.05
N ARG A 128 -21.00 22.33 -29.56
CA ARG A 128 -20.65 22.87 -28.24
C ARG A 128 -21.00 21.89 -27.12
N ALA A 129 -22.15 21.24 -27.21
CA ALA A 129 -22.56 20.21 -26.25
C ALA A 129 -21.62 19.00 -26.24
N ARG A 130 -21.16 18.52 -27.42
CA ARG A 130 -20.16 17.44 -27.50
C ARG A 130 -18.84 17.85 -26.85
N VAL A 131 -18.34 19.05 -27.13
CA VAL A 131 -17.09 19.54 -26.53
C VAL A 131 -17.22 19.66 -25.02
N ALA A 132 -18.33 20.20 -24.52
CA ALA A 132 -18.60 20.30 -23.07
C ALA A 132 -18.65 18.91 -22.43
N ALA A 133 -19.37 17.96 -23.01
CA ALA A 133 -19.43 16.58 -22.52
C ALA A 133 -18.04 15.90 -22.50
N ALA A 134 -17.20 16.13 -23.51
CA ALA A 134 -15.84 15.60 -23.56
C ALA A 134 -14.94 16.21 -22.47
N GLN A 135 -15.08 17.51 -22.19
CA GLN A 135 -14.38 18.18 -21.11
C GLN A 135 -14.82 17.65 -19.73
N GLU A 136 -16.12 17.44 -19.54
CA GLU A 136 -16.66 16.85 -18.31
C GLU A 136 -16.15 15.42 -18.08
N ALA A 137 -16.10 14.60 -19.14
CA ALA A 137 -15.54 13.25 -19.10
C ALA A 137 -14.06 13.26 -18.71
N THR A 138 -13.25 14.13 -19.36
CA THR A 138 -11.83 14.31 -19.00
C THR A 138 -11.67 14.75 -17.54
N ALA A 139 -12.50 15.67 -17.07
CA ALA A 139 -12.47 16.12 -15.67
C ALA A 139 -12.90 15.01 -14.70
N ALA A 140 -13.85 14.15 -15.09
CA ALA A 140 -14.26 12.98 -14.32
C ALA A 140 -13.13 11.95 -14.20
N GLU A 141 -12.41 11.66 -15.28
CA GLU A 141 -11.24 10.78 -15.29
C GLU A 141 -10.14 11.32 -14.38
N GLN A 142 -9.82 12.61 -14.46
CA GLN A 142 -8.84 13.23 -13.57
C GLN A 142 -9.25 13.19 -12.09
N ARG A 143 -10.55 13.36 -11.80
CA ARG A 143 -11.08 13.17 -10.42
C ARG A 143 -10.89 11.72 -9.97
N ALA A 144 -11.23 10.74 -10.81
CA ALA A 144 -11.05 9.33 -10.50
C ALA A 144 -9.58 8.97 -10.27
N GLN A 145 -8.66 9.52 -11.09
CA GLN A 145 -7.23 9.30 -10.92
C GLN A 145 -6.72 9.84 -9.59
N ARG A 146 -7.12 11.06 -9.19
CA ARG A 146 -6.76 11.58 -7.87
C ARG A 146 -7.24 10.68 -6.73
N ARG A 147 -8.42 10.07 -6.86
CA ARG A 147 -8.91 9.09 -5.86
C ARG A 147 -8.07 7.81 -5.82
N VAL A 148 -7.58 7.34 -6.96
CA VAL A 148 -6.62 6.23 -7.01
C VAL A 148 -5.33 6.61 -6.29
N ASP A 149 -4.77 7.80 -6.59
CA ASP A 149 -3.52 8.25 -5.98
C ASP A 149 -3.66 8.44 -4.45
N ASP A 150 -4.81 8.93 -3.99
CA ASP A 150 -5.13 9.05 -2.56
C ASP A 150 -5.26 7.67 -1.89
N LEU A 151 -5.91 6.70 -2.54
CA LEU A 151 -6.02 5.32 -2.04
C LEU A 151 -4.65 4.65 -1.92
N VAL A 152 -3.78 4.83 -2.92
CA VAL A 152 -2.40 4.31 -2.89
C VAL A 152 -1.63 4.94 -1.72
N ARG A 153 -1.78 6.25 -1.50
CA ARG A 153 -1.15 6.94 -0.36
C ARG A 153 -1.63 6.36 0.98
N LEU A 154 -2.93 6.20 1.16
CA LEU A 154 -3.53 5.58 2.35
C LEU A 154 -3.02 4.15 2.58
N SER A 155 -2.91 3.35 1.51
CA SER A 155 -2.37 1.98 1.60
C SER A 155 -0.91 1.95 2.03
N ASN A 156 -0.10 2.89 1.54
CA ASN A 156 1.30 3.01 1.94
C ASN A 156 1.44 3.46 3.39
N ASP A 157 0.61 4.42 3.82
CA ASP A 157 0.58 4.89 5.20
C ASP A 157 0.18 3.77 6.17
N GLN A 158 -0.81 2.95 5.80
CA GLN A 158 -1.19 1.74 6.55
C GLN A 158 -0.04 0.74 6.65
N THR A 159 0.65 0.49 5.53
CA THR A 159 1.80 -0.43 5.49
C THR A 159 2.93 0.06 6.41
N ALA A 160 3.20 1.36 6.40
CA ALA A 160 4.20 1.98 7.27
C ALA A 160 3.78 1.93 8.75
N LEU A 161 2.50 2.15 9.05
CA LEU A 161 1.97 2.03 10.41
C LEU A 161 2.10 0.59 10.94
N VAL A 162 1.70 -0.40 10.14
CA VAL A 162 1.84 -1.82 10.50
C VAL A 162 3.31 -2.19 10.73
N ALA A 163 4.22 -1.75 9.87
CA ALA A 163 5.65 -2.00 10.05
C ALA A 163 6.18 -1.43 11.39
N LYS A 164 5.78 -0.22 11.77
CA LYS A 164 6.15 0.37 13.08
C LYS A 164 5.59 -0.42 14.26
N VAL A 165 4.39 -0.99 14.12
CA VAL A 165 3.77 -1.84 15.15
C VAL A 165 4.53 -3.16 15.27
N ASP A 166 4.90 -3.77 14.14
CA ASP A 166 5.73 -4.99 14.10
C ASP A 166 7.08 -4.75 14.81
N ASP A 167 7.80 -3.68 14.46
CA ASP A 167 9.10 -3.34 15.07
C ASP A 167 9.00 -3.17 16.59
N ARG A 168 7.92 -2.55 17.07
CA ARG A 168 7.66 -2.39 18.50
C ARG A 168 7.36 -3.72 19.18
N LEU A 169 6.59 -4.60 18.54
CA LEU A 169 6.27 -5.91 19.07
C LEU A 169 7.54 -6.76 19.22
N ASP A 170 8.40 -6.76 18.21
CA ASP A 170 9.68 -7.47 18.24
C ASP A 170 10.60 -6.95 19.36
N ALA A 171 10.70 -5.62 19.52
CA ALA A 171 11.44 -5.01 20.62
C ALA A 171 10.89 -5.41 21.99
N ALA A 172 9.57 -5.39 22.17
CA ALA A 172 8.91 -5.77 23.43
C ALA A 172 9.09 -7.27 23.76
N LEU A 173 9.04 -8.13 22.75
CA LEU A 173 9.31 -9.57 22.91
C LEU A 173 10.77 -9.83 23.28
N ALA A 174 11.71 -9.09 22.68
CA ALA A 174 13.13 -9.18 23.03
C ALA A 174 13.40 -8.73 24.48
N GLU A 175 12.79 -7.63 24.92
CA GLU A 175 12.88 -7.16 26.30
C GLU A 175 12.29 -8.19 27.28
N SER A 176 11.12 -8.75 26.97
CA SER A 176 10.50 -9.80 27.80
C SER A 176 11.39 -11.04 27.92
N ALA A 177 12.03 -11.47 26.83
CA ALA A 177 12.96 -12.59 26.85
C ALA A 177 14.22 -12.28 27.68
N ALA A 178 14.75 -11.05 27.61
CA ALA A 178 15.88 -10.63 28.44
C ALA A 178 15.52 -10.60 29.93
N LEU A 179 14.34 -10.10 30.29
CA LEU A 179 13.83 -10.12 31.67
C LEU A 179 13.67 -11.56 32.19
N ALA A 180 13.11 -12.46 31.39
CA ALA A 180 12.98 -13.87 31.76
C ALA A 180 14.35 -14.53 32.01
N ALA A 181 15.36 -14.18 31.22
CA ALA A 181 16.72 -14.68 31.42
C ALA A 181 17.36 -14.14 32.71
N LEU A 182 17.15 -12.85 33.02
CA LEU A 182 17.60 -12.24 34.28
C LEU A 182 16.93 -12.88 35.50
N ASP A 183 15.63 -13.13 35.44
CA ASP A 183 14.89 -13.80 36.52
C ASP A 183 15.42 -15.23 36.76
N GLN A 184 15.74 -15.98 35.69
CA GLN A 184 16.34 -17.30 35.81
C GLN A 184 17.73 -17.25 36.47
N GLN A 185 18.56 -16.27 36.09
CA GLN A 185 19.87 -16.05 36.71
C GLN A 185 19.75 -15.69 38.19
N ALA A 186 18.86 -14.74 38.52
CA ALA A 186 18.62 -14.32 39.89
C ALA A 186 18.09 -15.47 40.76
N ALA A 187 17.19 -16.30 40.22
CA ALA A 187 16.69 -17.49 40.91
C ALA A 187 17.80 -18.52 41.18
N ALA A 188 18.70 -18.75 40.21
CA ALA A 188 19.84 -19.65 40.38
C ALA A 188 20.84 -19.13 41.41
N ASP A 189 21.13 -17.83 41.42
CA ASP A 189 22.01 -17.20 42.40
C ASP A 189 21.43 -17.24 43.81
N LEU A 190 20.13 -17.03 43.97
CA LEU A 190 19.46 -17.16 45.25
C LEU A 190 19.57 -18.61 45.76
N ALA A 191 19.27 -19.61 44.92
CA ALA A 191 19.39 -21.01 45.29
C ALA A 191 20.81 -21.39 45.73
N ARG A 192 21.83 -20.85 45.05
CA ARG A 192 23.25 -21.04 45.40
C ARG A 192 23.56 -20.48 46.79
N LYS A 193 23.14 -19.24 47.07
CA LYS A 193 23.33 -18.58 48.37
C LYS A 193 22.63 -19.33 49.50
N GLU A 194 21.42 -19.81 49.28
CA GLU A 194 20.70 -20.63 50.28
C GLU A 194 21.42 -21.95 50.55
N GLN A 195 21.99 -22.59 49.53
CA GLN A 195 22.77 -23.82 49.70
C GLN A 195 24.10 -23.57 50.44
N GLU A 196 24.79 -22.45 50.16
CA GLU A 196 25.98 -22.02 50.89
C GLU A 196 25.66 -21.75 52.37
N LEU A 197 24.56 -21.04 52.65
CA LEU A 197 24.05 -20.81 54.00
C LEU A 197 23.72 -22.12 54.73
N ALA A 198 23.04 -23.05 54.07
CA ALA A 198 22.72 -24.37 54.62
C ALA A 198 24.00 -25.17 54.94
N THR A 199 25.01 -25.11 54.06
CA THR A 199 26.29 -25.79 54.27
C THR A 199 27.07 -25.17 55.44
N ALA A 200 27.11 -23.84 55.53
CA ALA A 200 27.74 -23.12 56.64
C ALA A 200 27.04 -23.42 57.98
N ALA A 201 25.71 -23.52 57.99
CA ALA A 201 24.93 -23.93 59.16
C ALA A 201 25.20 -25.39 59.57
N ALA A 202 25.35 -26.31 58.61
CA ALA A 202 25.71 -27.70 58.91
C ALA A 202 27.12 -27.83 59.52
N LEU A 203 28.09 -27.06 58.99
CA LEU A 203 29.46 -27.05 59.50
C LEU A 203 29.55 -26.44 60.91
N SER A 204 28.75 -25.42 61.23
CA SER A 204 28.74 -24.82 62.57
C SER A 204 28.15 -25.75 63.65
N VAL A 205 27.26 -26.67 63.27
CA VAL A 205 26.71 -27.71 64.15
C VAL A 205 27.67 -28.91 64.30
N THR A 206 28.63 -29.10 63.38
CA THR A 206 29.53 -30.29 63.32
C THR A 206 30.93 -30.06 63.93
N SER A 207 31.19 -28.92 64.58
CA SER A 207 32.43 -28.73 65.36
C SER A 207 32.51 -29.70 66.54
N PRO A 208 33.54 -30.57 66.64
CA PRO A 208 33.65 -31.53 67.74
C PRO A 208 34.25 -30.86 68.99
N ALA A 209 33.47 -30.77 70.06
CA ALA A 209 34.02 -30.64 71.41
C ALA A 209 34.30 -32.04 71.99
N PRO A 210 35.39 -32.25 72.76
CA PRO A 210 35.73 -33.55 73.32
C PRO A 210 34.71 -33.96 74.39
N ALA A 211 34.47 -35.27 74.50
CA ALA A 211 33.48 -35.91 75.38
C ALA A 211 33.62 -35.49 76.87
N PRO A 212 32.55 -35.62 77.68
CA PRO A 212 32.29 -36.94 78.25
C PRO A 212 30.81 -37.38 78.28
N SER A 213 30.68 -38.70 78.32
CA SER A 213 29.56 -39.58 78.67
C SER A 213 28.39 -38.98 79.47
N SER A 214 27.15 -39.24 79.06
CA SER A 214 26.26 -40.27 79.67
C SER A 214 24.78 -40.18 79.23
N SER A 215 24.22 -41.36 78.95
CA SER A 215 22.80 -41.80 79.04
C SER A 215 21.65 -41.04 78.33
N THR A 216 21.04 -41.76 77.37
CA THR A 216 19.61 -41.90 76.97
C THR A 216 18.60 -41.60 78.11
N PRO A 217 17.32 -41.18 77.88
CA PRO A 217 16.46 -41.63 76.77
C PRO A 217 15.38 -40.70 76.13
N ALA A 218 15.00 -41.09 74.92
CA ALA A 218 13.66 -41.13 74.29
C ALA A 218 12.60 -40.03 74.56
N ARG A 219 12.05 -39.45 73.47
CA ARG A 219 10.61 -39.58 73.14
C ARG A 219 10.25 -39.08 71.74
N SER A 220 9.45 -39.88 71.06
CA SER A 220 8.75 -39.65 69.78
C SER A 220 7.60 -38.64 69.90
N ALA A 221 7.31 -37.92 68.81
CA ALA A 221 5.97 -37.65 68.23
C ALA A 221 6.12 -36.53 67.17
N THR A 222 6.02 -36.83 65.87
CA THR A 222 4.81 -36.71 65.03
C THR A 222 4.30 -35.27 64.88
N ARG A 223 4.34 -34.74 63.64
CA ARG A 223 3.16 -34.31 62.85
C ARG A 223 3.53 -33.30 61.73
N ALA A 224 3.07 -33.58 60.52
CA ALA A 224 2.80 -32.63 59.43
C ALA A 224 1.26 -32.59 59.21
N PRO A 225 0.66 -31.80 58.30
CA PRO A 225 0.98 -30.48 57.71
C PRO A 225 -0.21 -29.48 57.88
N VAL A 226 -0.15 -28.24 57.33
CA VAL A 226 -1.15 -27.55 56.45
C VAL A 226 -0.93 -26.01 56.31
N SER A 227 -1.05 -25.52 55.05
CA SER A 227 -1.64 -24.24 54.54
C SER A 227 -1.19 -22.87 55.12
N SER A 228 -1.18 -21.70 54.46
CA SER A 228 -1.50 -21.16 53.12
C SER A 228 -1.18 -19.65 53.14
N THR A 229 -0.80 -19.07 51.98
CA THR A 229 -1.11 -17.70 51.47
C THR A 229 -1.19 -16.48 52.42
N THR A 230 -0.33 -15.45 52.25
CA THR A 230 -0.71 -14.01 52.12
C THR A 230 0.49 -13.07 51.87
N SER A 231 0.38 -12.17 50.88
CA SER A 231 1.02 -10.82 50.84
C SER A 231 0.03 -9.81 51.48
N PRO A 232 0.34 -8.53 51.87
CA PRO A 232 1.14 -7.49 51.16
C PRO A 232 1.88 -6.51 52.15
N PRO A 233 2.00 -5.18 51.93
CA PRO A 233 2.99 -4.43 51.13
C PRO A 233 3.85 -3.43 51.96
N THR A 234 4.99 -2.98 51.44
CA THR A 234 5.62 -1.71 51.90
C THR A 234 6.18 -0.89 50.75
N THR A 235 5.90 0.41 50.84
CA THR A 235 6.00 1.46 49.83
C THR A 235 7.24 2.36 50.07
N LEU A 236 7.80 2.90 48.96
CA LEU A 236 8.46 4.23 48.76
C LEU A 236 10.01 4.41 48.97
N PRO A 237 10.66 5.40 48.27
CA PRO A 237 11.92 5.34 47.47
C PRO A 237 12.95 6.46 47.90
N PRO A 238 13.81 7.15 47.08
CA PRO A 238 14.37 6.94 45.71
C PRO A 238 15.92 7.22 45.50
N ALA A 239 16.43 6.80 44.33
CA ALA A 239 17.50 7.39 43.43
C ALA A 239 18.99 7.49 43.92
N PRO A 240 20.03 7.47 43.01
CA PRO A 240 20.17 8.33 41.81
C PRO A 240 20.64 7.66 40.47
N LEU A 241 20.33 8.36 39.38
CA LEU A 241 20.81 8.28 37.97
C LEU A 241 22.10 9.17 37.78
N PRO A 242 22.78 9.30 36.60
CA PRO A 242 22.96 8.51 35.35
C PRO A 242 24.50 8.40 34.95
N PRO A 243 24.95 8.17 33.68
CA PRO A 243 24.81 9.12 32.55
C PRO A 243 24.39 8.53 31.19
N SER A 244 23.75 9.41 30.43
CA SER A 244 23.29 9.27 29.05
C SER A 244 24.42 9.08 28.04
N THR A 245 24.21 8.24 27.01
CA THR A 245 25.03 8.25 25.79
C THR A 245 24.15 8.55 24.57
N THR A 246 24.34 9.78 24.09
CA THR A 246 24.36 10.27 22.69
C THR A 246 23.52 9.56 21.63
N ALA A 247 22.43 10.23 21.23
CA ALA A 247 21.73 10.00 19.98
C ALA A 247 22.52 10.58 18.78
N ALA A 248 22.60 9.82 17.69
CA ALA A 248 23.09 10.26 16.39
C ALA A 248 21.95 10.95 15.56
N PRO A 249 22.27 11.81 14.58
CA PRO A 249 21.36 12.84 14.10
C PRO A 249 20.30 12.34 13.12
N VAL A 250 19.13 12.97 13.20
CA VAL A 250 18.00 12.84 12.28
C VAL A 250 18.41 13.42 10.91
N THR A 251 18.39 12.59 9.87
CA THR A 251 18.48 13.08 8.49
C THR A 251 17.05 13.24 7.95
N THR A 252 16.63 14.48 7.72
CA THR A 252 15.43 14.82 6.96
C THR A 252 15.69 14.58 5.47
N VAL A 253 14.80 13.88 4.77
CA VAL A 253 14.77 13.79 3.29
C VAL A 253 13.32 13.98 2.80
N PRO A 254 13.06 14.76 1.73
CA PRO A 254 11.75 15.35 1.43
C PRO A 254 10.86 14.47 0.54
N ALA A 255 9.59 14.88 0.44
CA ALA A 255 8.52 14.27 -0.34
C ALA A 255 8.79 14.23 -1.86
N GLY A 256 8.54 13.07 -2.48
CA GLY A 256 8.54 12.83 -3.92
C GLY A 256 7.67 11.60 -4.28
N PRO A 257 7.26 11.43 -5.55
CA PRO A 257 6.30 10.41 -5.98
C PRO A 257 6.88 8.99 -5.84
N ILE A 258 6.00 7.99 -5.75
CA ILE A 258 6.36 6.56 -5.68
C ILE A 258 7.15 6.18 -6.92
N VAL A 259 8.46 6.16 -6.76
CA VAL A 259 9.41 5.51 -7.65
C VAL A 259 9.19 4.01 -7.44
N VAL A 260 8.81 3.28 -8.49
CA VAL A 260 9.11 1.84 -8.55
C VAL A 260 10.57 1.73 -8.16
N PRO A 261 10.94 1.09 -7.04
CA PRO A 261 12.30 1.19 -6.52
C PRO A 261 13.25 0.81 -7.65
N SER A 262 14.10 1.76 -8.05
CA SER A 262 15.24 1.44 -8.89
C SER A 262 15.92 0.25 -8.23
N PRO A 263 16.21 -0.84 -8.96
CA PRO A 263 16.89 -1.98 -8.37
C PRO A 263 18.11 -1.44 -7.62
N PRO A 264 18.31 -1.83 -6.35
CA PRO A 264 19.48 -1.38 -5.61
C PRO A 264 20.72 -1.70 -6.44
N GLU A 265 21.77 -0.88 -6.35
CA GLU A 265 23.04 -1.21 -7.00
C GLU A 265 23.52 -2.56 -6.43
N ILE A 266 23.29 -3.63 -7.19
CA ILE A 266 23.62 -5.00 -6.79
C ILE A 266 25.08 -5.25 -7.15
N ALA A 267 25.87 -5.55 -6.13
CA ALA A 267 27.23 -6.03 -6.28
C ALA A 267 27.27 -7.57 -6.15
N SER A 268 28.09 -8.21 -6.97
CA SER A 268 28.36 -9.65 -6.87
C SER A 268 29.57 -9.89 -5.98
N VAL A 269 29.38 -10.58 -4.85
CA VAL A 269 30.44 -10.90 -3.87
C VAL A 269 30.38 -12.38 -3.51
N GLY A 270 31.42 -13.14 -3.84
CA GLY A 270 31.53 -14.55 -3.45
C GLY A 270 30.37 -15.45 -3.93
N GLY A 271 29.72 -15.10 -5.04
CA GLY A 271 28.55 -15.80 -5.57
C GLY A 271 27.19 -15.28 -5.08
N PHE A 272 27.17 -14.28 -4.19
CA PHE A 272 25.95 -13.62 -3.73
C PHE A 272 25.72 -12.30 -4.47
N LEU A 273 24.46 -12.05 -4.79
CA LEU A 273 23.97 -10.74 -5.25
C LEU A 273 23.50 -9.95 -4.03
N VAL A 274 24.21 -8.89 -3.67
CA VAL A 274 23.93 -8.07 -2.46
C VAL A 274 23.93 -6.59 -2.81
N ALA A 275 23.30 -5.76 -1.98
CA ALA A 275 23.38 -4.32 -2.14
C ALA A 275 24.84 -3.82 -1.97
N GLY A 276 25.24 -2.84 -2.75
CA GLY A 276 26.58 -2.24 -2.69
C GLY A 276 26.98 -1.78 -1.28
N SER A 277 26.01 -1.36 -0.45
CA SER A 277 26.23 -0.93 0.94
C SER A 277 26.75 -2.03 1.86
N ILE A 278 26.42 -3.30 1.60
CA ILE A 278 26.89 -4.44 2.40
C ILE A 278 27.99 -5.25 1.71
N ALA A 279 28.26 -5.00 0.43
CA ALA A 279 29.22 -5.77 -0.37
C ALA A 279 30.60 -5.93 0.30
N GLY A 280 31.16 -4.84 0.84
CA GLY A 280 32.45 -4.88 1.55
C GLY A 280 32.41 -5.65 2.87
N GLN A 281 31.28 -5.61 3.60
CA GLN A 281 31.07 -6.38 4.83
C GLN A 281 30.92 -7.87 4.50
N THR A 282 30.13 -8.20 3.47
CA THR A 282 29.96 -9.57 2.98
C THR A 282 31.29 -10.17 2.52
N ALA A 283 32.12 -9.41 1.79
CA ALA A 283 33.43 -9.89 1.35
C ALA A 283 34.33 -10.29 2.52
N ARG A 284 34.42 -9.41 3.54
CA ARG A 284 35.22 -9.68 4.75
C ARG A 284 34.68 -10.87 5.55
N LEU A 285 33.35 -11.00 5.65
CA LEU A 285 32.72 -12.13 6.34
C LEU A 285 33.06 -13.46 5.64
N LEU A 286 32.98 -13.50 4.31
CA LEU A 286 33.31 -14.70 3.53
C LEU A 286 34.79 -15.06 3.63
N GLU A 287 35.69 -14.06 3.56
CA GLU A 287 37.12 -14.26 3.75
C GLU A 287 37.45 -14.78 5.16
N ALA A 288 36.87 -14.18 6.20
CA ALA A 288 37.04 -14.63 7.58
C ALA A 288 36.50 -16.05 7.79
N SER A 289 35.38 -16.40 7.17
CA SER A 289 34.80 -17.75 7.25
C SER A 289 35.71 -18.79 6.58
N ALA A 290 36.29 -18.45 5.43
CA ALA A 290 37.24 -19.31 4.73
C ALA A 290 38.53 -19.49 5.54
N GLY A 291 39.03 -18.43 6.18
CA GLY A 291 40.15 -18.50 7.11
C GLY A 291 39.89 -19.39 8.34
N ALA A 292 38.63 -19.50 8.77
CA ALA A 292 38.19 -20.44 9.81
C ALA A 292 37.94 -21.87 9.29
N GLY A 293 38.20 -22.16 8.01
CA GLY A 293 37.97 -23.45 7.38
C GLY A 293 36.49 -23.75 7.10
N LEU A 294 35.62 -22.74 7.11
CA LEU A 294 34.19 -22.88 6.83
C LEU A 294 33.89 -22.48 5.38
N SER A 295 33.00 -23.24 4.73
CA SER A 295 32.52 -22.93 3.39
C SER A 295 31.09 -22.39 3.48
N LEU A 296 30.94 -21.07 3.45
CA LEU A 296 29.65 -20.40 3.41
C LEU A 296 29.22 -20.15 1.96
N GLY A 297 28.00 -20.60 1.61
CA GLY A 297 27.33 -20.30 0.34
C GLY A 297 25.87 -19.92 0.59
N GLY A 298 25.01 -19.90 -0.43
CA GLY A 298 23.56 -19.76 -0.23
C GLY A 298 22.89 -18.78 -1.20
N SER A 299 21.83 -18.12 -0.74
CA SER A 299 21.04 -17.20 -1.57
C SER A 299 20.88 -15.82 -0.92
N ALA A 300 21.07 -14.76 -1.70
CA ALA A 300 20.93 -13.37 -1.25
C ALA A 300 19.77 -12.68 -1.97
N TYR A 301 20.04 -11.71 -2.87
CA TYR A 301 19.02 -10.94 -3.56
C TYR A 301 17.96 -11.82 -4.24
N ARG A 302 16.69 -11.43 -4.10
CA ARG A 302 15.53 -12.09 -4.70
C ARG A 302 14.64 -11.06 -5.38
N ASP A 303 14.20 -11.39 -6.60
CA ASP A 303 13.24 -10.57 -7.35
C ASP A 303 11.86 -10.55 -6.68
N VAL A 304 11.16 -9.42 -6.79
CA VAL A 304 9.83 -9.21 -6.21
C VAL A 304 8.80 -10.23 -6.73
N ASN A 305 8.88 -10.64 -8.00
CA ASN A 305 7.95 -11.63 -8.55
C ASN A 305 8.18 -13.01 -7.91
N THR A 306 9.44 -13.35 -7.60
CA THR A 306 9.74 -14.58 -6.85
C THR A 306 9.13 -14.53 -5.44
N GLN A 307 9.11 -13.35 -4.82
CA GLN A 307 8.49 -13.17 -3.50
C GLN A 307 6.96 -13.31 -3.57
N VAL A 308 6.33 -12.78 -4.62
CA VAL A 308 4.89 -13.00 -4.91
C VAL A 308 4.59 -14.48 -5.08
N ASP A 309 5.40 -15.21 -5.85
CA ASP A 309 5.20 -16.64 -6.09
C ASP A 309 5.34 -17.48 -4.80
N LEU A 310 6.29 -17.14 -3.94
CA LEU A 310 6.44 -17.80 -2.64
C LEU A 310 5.22 -17.57 -1.75
N ARG A 311 4.62 -16.39 -1.80
CA ARG A 311 3.39 -16.14 -1.04
C ARG A 311 2.18 -16.83 -1.62
N ARG A 312 2.06 -16.91 -2.94
CA ARG A 312 1.04 -17.76 -3.58
C ARG A 312 1.11 -19.20 -3.07
N GLN A 313 2.33 -19.71 -2.88
CA GLN A 313 2.58 -21.07 -2.39
C GLN A 313 2.38 -21.24 -0.87
N HIS A 314 2.91 -20.33 -0.06
CA HIS A 314 2.99 -20.50 1.40
C HIS A 314 1.80 -19.87 2.15
N CYS A 315 1.14 -18.90 1.53
CA CYS A 315 0.11 -18.08 2.16
C CYS A 315 -1.27 -18.34 1.55
N GLY A 316 -1.35 -18.49 0.22
CA GLY A 316 -2.59 -18.69 -0.53
C GLY A 316 -2.67 -17.79 -1.77
N PRO A 317 -3.68 -17.97 -2.64
CA PRO A 317 -3.71 -17.34 -3.96
C PRO A 317 -4.39 -15.96 -3.99
N THR A 318 -5.04 -15.52 -2.92
CA THR A 318 -5.81 -14.27 -2.92
C THR A 318 -4.91 -13.04 -2.81
N GLU A 319 -5.41 -11.87 -3.22
CA GLU A 319 -4.70 -10.60 -3.01
C GLU A 319 -4.39 -10.36 -1.53
N PHE A 320 -5.31 -10.77 -0.63
CA PHE A 320 -5.07 -10.76 0.81
C PHE A 320 -3.87 -11.65 1.19
N ASP A 321 -3.82 -12.89 0.71
CA ASP A 321 -2.73 -13.82 1.02
C ASP A 321 -1.38 -13.33 0.51
N ILE A 322 -1.35 -12.62 -0.63
CA ILE A 322 -0.12 -12.15 -1.26
C ILE A 322 0.37 -10.83 -0.65
N TRP A 323 -0.52 -9.85 -0.43
CA TRP A 323 -0.11 -8.48 -0.11
C TRP A 323 -0.32 -8.07 1.34
N LEU A 324 -1.19 -8.76 2.08
CA LEU A 324 -1.66 -8.29 3.39
C LEU A 324 -1.44 -9.30 4.53
N LYS A 325 -1.57 -10.59 4.27
CA LYS A 325 -1.54 -11.63 5.31
C LYS A 325 -0.21 -11.58 6.09
N PRO A 326 -0.20 -11.57 7.43
CA PRO A 326 1.04 -11.55 8.19
C PRO A 326 1.94 -12.74 7.84
N ALA A 327 3.26 -12.51 7.76
CA ALA A 327 4.22 -13.56 7.40
C ALA A 327 4.13 -14.78 8.33
N SER A 328 3.87 -14.56 9.62
CA SER A 328 3.68 -15.60 10.64
C SER A 328 2.46 -16.49 10.41
N GLN A 329 1.50 -16.07 9.57
CA GLN A 329 0.32 -16.85 9.19
C GLN A 329 0.52 -17.67 7.90
N CYS A 330 1.70 -17.60 7.28
CA CYS A 330 2.08 -18.45 6.16
C CYS A 330 2.87 -19.67 6.63
N SER A 331 2.88 -20.74 5.84
CA SER A 331 3.68 -21.94 6.14
C SER A 331 4.51 -22.36 4.92
N PRO A 332 5.86 -22.23 4.98
CA PRO A 332 6.66 -21.52 6.01
C PRO A 332 6.42 -20.00 6.04
N PRO A 333 6.81 -19.30 7.12
CA PRO A 333 6.66 -17.86 7.22
C PRO A 333 7.36 -17.12 6.07
N THR A 334 6.63 -16.25 5.38
CA THR A 334 7.11 -15.61 4.14
C THR A 334 6.79 -14.11 4.16
N ALA A 335 7.81 -13.27 3.99
CA ALA A 335 7.65 -11.82 4.00
C ALA A 335 6.72 -11.32 2.87
N ILE A 336 6.02 -10.21 3.10
CA ILE A 336 5.19 -9.54 2.11
C ILE A 336 6.10 -8.97 0.99
N PRO A 337 5.73 -9.03 -0.29
CA PRO A 337 6.53 -8.47 -1.38
C PRO A 337 6.76 -6.97 -1.17
N GLY A 338 7.96 -6.49 -1.52
CA GLY A 338 8.47 -5.16 -1.22
C GLY A 338 8.94 -4.96 0.23
N ARG A 339 8.66 -5.89 1.15
CA ARG A 339 9.09 -5.84 2.56
C ARG A 339 10.23 -6.82 2.88
N SER A 340 10.58 -7.73 1.97
CA SER A 340 11.66 -8.68 2.21
C SER A 340 13.04 -8.00 2.12
N MET A 341 13.92 -8.32 3.07
CA MET A 341 15.31 -7.85 3.01
C MET A 341 16.09 -8.48 1.85
N HIS A 342 15.65 -9.63 1.32
CA HIS A 342 16.19 -10.21 0.08
C HIS A 342 15.87 -9.33 -1.14
N GLU A 343 14.72 -8.66 -1.18
CA GLU A 343 14.36 -7.75 -2.30
C GLU A 343 15.19 -6.46 -2.26
N LYS A 344 15.73 -6.12 -1.09
CA LYS A 344 16.64 -4.96 -0.92
C LYS A 344 18.11 -5.34 -1.13
N GLY A 345 18.43 -6.62 -1.30
CA GLY A 345 19.80 -7.13 -1.33
C GLY A 345 20.53 -7.00 0.02
N LEU A 346 19.78 -6.86 1.12
CA LEU A 346 20.31 -6.66 2.47
C LEU A 346 20.24 -7.91 3.36
N ALA A 347 19.76 -9.03 2.83
CA ALA A 347 19.72 -10.31 3.53
C ALA A 347 20.42 -11.41 2.71
N ILE A 348 21.01 -12.35 3.45
CA ILE A 348 21.69 -13.53 2.93
C ILE A 348 21.25 -14.74 3.75
N ASP A 349 20.66 -15.73 3.08
CA ASP A 349 20.39 -17.04 3.66
C ASP A 349 21.63 -17.92 3.45
N PHE A 350 22.41 -18.14 4.51
CA PHE A 350 23.64 -18.91 4.44
C PHE A 350 23.40 -20.44 4.43
N THR A 351 24.23 -21.13 3.67
CA THR A 351 24.41 -22.57 3.63
C THR A 351 25.83 -22.90 4.07
N CYS A 352 26.01 -24.06 4.69
CA CYS A 352 27.29 -24.58 5.15
C CYS A 352 27.68 -25.77 4.26
N ALA A 353 28.78 -25.66 3.52
CA ALA A 353 29.21 -26.64 2.53
C ALA A 353 28.09 -27.07 1.55
N GLY A 354 27.24 -26.11 1.14
CA GLY A 354 26.12 -26.33 0.24
C GLY A 354 24.84 -26.84 0.88
N VAL A 355 24.81 -27.05 2.21
CA VAL A 355 23.61 -27.50 2.94
C VAL A 355 22.99 -26.35 3.73
N LEU A 356 21.67 -26.19 3.66
CA LEU A 356 20.95 -25.17 4.43
C LEU A 356 21.17 -25.37 5.93
N ILE A 357 21.54 -24.29 6.62
CA ILE A 357 21.70 -24.27 8.06
C ILE A 357 20.32 -24.37 8.71
N ARG A 358 19.98 -25.55 9.24
CA ARG A 358 18.68 -25.81 9.90
C ARG A 358 18.78 -25.93 11.43
N ASP A 359 20.00 -26.01 11.96
CA ASP A 359 20.27 -26.23 13.37
C ASP A 359 21.26 -25.19 13.90
N ARG A 360 20.95 -24.67 15.09
CA ARG A 360 21.78 -23.70 15.83
C ARG A 360 23.06 -24.32 16.38
N ALA A 361 23.13 -25.65 16.48
CA ALA A 361 24.36 -26.35 16.85
C ALA A 361 25.35 -26.53 15.67
N SER A 362 24.97 -26.13 14.45
CA SER A 362 25.88 -26.27 13.31
C SER A 362 27.11 -25.36 13.45
N PRO A 363 28.32 -25.84 13.09
CA PRO A 363 29.54 -25.05 13.20
C PRO A 363 29.46 -23.69 12.47
N CYS A 364 28.82 -23.67 11.29
CA CYS A 364 28.59 -22.43 10.55
C CYS A 364 27.63 -21.47 11.26
N PHE A 365 26.56 -21.96 11.91
CA PHE A 365 25.66 -21.09 12.69
C PHE A 365 26.38 -20.49 13.90
N VAL A 366 27.11 -21.32 14.66
CA VAL A 366 27.85 -20.88 15.85
C VAL A 366 28.89 -19.84 15.47
N TRP A 367 29.62 -20.06 14.36
CA TRP A 367 30.59 -19.10 13.87
C TRP A 367 29.93 -17.80 13.38
N LEU A 368 28.85 -17.88 12.59
CA LEU A 368 28.11 -16.69 12.15
C LEU A 368 27.57 -15.89 13.33
N ALA A 369 27.00 -16.54 14.33
CA ALA A 369 26.48 -15.88 15.53
C ALA A 369 27.57 -15.12 16.31
N ALA A 370 28.80 -15.62 16.28
CA ALA A 370 29.93 -14.99 16.96
C ALA A 370 30.62 -13.88 16.13
N ASN A 371 30.54 -13.92 14.79
CA ASN A 371 31.38 -13.09 13.91
C ASN A 371 30.60 -12.16 12.96
N ALA A 372 29.31 -12.39 12.72
CA ALA A 372 28.54 -11.63 11.72
C ALA A 372 28.20 -10.18 12.15
N ALA A 373 28.34 -9.85 13.44
CA ALA A 373 28.09 -8.50 13.95
C ALA A 373 29.32 -7.57 13.88
N SER A 374 30.44 -8.05 13.32
CA SER A 374 31.77 -7.40 13.37
C SER A 374 32.11 -6.55 12.15
#